data_AF-Q0JZW6-F1
#
_entry.id   AF-Q0JZW6-F1
#
_cell.length_a   1.000
_cell.length_b   1.000
_cell.length_c   1.000
_cell.angle_alpha   90.00
_cell.angle_beta   90.00
_cell.angle_gamma   90.00
#
_symmetry.space_group_name_H-M   'P 1'
#
loop_
_entity.id
_entity.type
_entity.pdbx_description
1 polymer ?
#
loop_
_entity_poly.entity_id
_entity_poly.type
_entity_poly.pdbx_seq_one_letter_code
_entity_poly.pdbx_strand_id
1 'polypeptide(L)'
;MDMRSGSSGFLCTLPGEGKGITYHVAVCFIDAERPTGVLFTSFVGVGRRSFGVLAEPGALQGQLAASGEVLCRLAIGQVVRDQLHDKAREGDAVLDLAAAPWDGELRPVGAGLRTARPHVRVLG
;
A
#
# COMPACT_ATOMS: atom_id res chain seq x y z
N MET A 1 -25.91 -1.80 11.89
CA MET A 1 -24.79 -2.55 11.30
C MET A 1 -23.85 -1.53 10.70
N ASP A 2 -22.95 -1.07 11.54
CA ASP A 2 -22.07 0.07 11.30
C ASP A 2 -20.96 -0.32 10.32
N MET A 3 -21.05 0.19 9.09
CA MET A 3 -20.01 0.06 8.08
C MET A 3 -18.73 0.71 8.62
N ARG A 4 -17.73 -0.12 8.91
CA ARG A 4 -16.36 0.31 9.22
C ARG A 4 -15.81 1.14 8.06
N SER A 5 -15.96 2.45 8.13
CA SER A 5 -15.24 3.42 7.29
C SER A 5 -13.78 3.50 7.74
N GLY A 6 -13.01 2.42 7.53
CA GLY A 6 -11.56 2.50 7.56
C GLY A 6 -11.08 3.09 6.23
N SER A 7 -10.31 4.17 6.24
CA SER A 7 -9.71 4.67 5.01
C SER A 7 -8.86 3.56 4.39
N SER A 8 -9.15 3.18 3.15
CA SER A 8 -8.34 2.23 2.38
C SER A 8 -7.04 2.86 1.85
N GLY A 9 -6.74 4.12 2.21
CA GLY A 9 -5.56 4.85 1.79
C GLY A 9 -4.98 5.70 2.90
N PHE A 10 -3.66 5.79 2.92
CA PHE A 10 -2.86 6.55 3.88
C PHE A 10 -1.73 7.30 3.17
N LEU A 11 -1.14 8.27 3.87
CA LEU A 11 0.11 8.90 3.50
C LEU A 11 1.20 8.46 4.48
N CYS A 12 2.36 8.10 3.94
CA CYS A 12 3.58 7.90 4.71
C CYS A 12 4.73 8.66 4.05
N THR A 13 5.73 9.03 4.83
CA THR A 13 6.99 9.59 4.31
C THR A 13 8.08 8.55 4.54
N LEU A 14 8.67 8.07 3.45
CA LEU A 14 9.75 7.09 3.48
C LEU A 14 11.11 7.80 3.28
N PRO A 15 12.23 7.17 3.65
CA PRO A 15 13.55 7.68 3.30
C PRO A 15 13.69 7.91 1.78
N GLY A 16 14.61 8.80 1.38
CA GLY A 16 14.89 9.10 -0.02
C GLY A 16 15.80 10.32 -0.14
N GLU A 17 16.30 10.62 -1.36
CA GLU A 17 17.34 11.63 -1.59
C GLU A 17 17.04 12.99 -0.91
N GLY A 18 17.68 13.23 0.22
CA GLY A 18 17.72 14.51 0.93
C GLY A 18 16.55 14.81 1.88
N LYS A 19 15.30 14.69 1.46
CA LYS A 19 14.12 15.16 2.25
C LYS A 19 13.06 14.09 2.55
N GLY A 20 13.31 12.83 2.19
CA GLY A 20 12.31 11.78 2.24
C GLY A 20 11.25 11.93 1.13
N ILE A 21 10.60 10.83 0.79
CA ILE A 21 9.62 10.76 -0.29
C ILE A 21 8.25 10.47 0.32
N THR A 22 7.29 11.36 0.08
CA THR A 22 5.91 11.13 0.47
C THR A 22 5.25 10.17 -0.51
N TYR A 23 4.70 9.09 0.02
CA TYR A 23 3.89 8.12 -0.71
C TYR A 23 2.45 8.18 -0.24
N HIS A 24 1.55 8.13 -1.21
CA HIS A 24 0.20 7.65 -1.00
C HIS A 24 0.23 6.12 -1.07
N VAL A 25 -0.19 5.47 0.02
CA VAL A 25 -0.32 4.02 0.11
C VAL A 25 -1.79 3.65 0.12
N ALA A 26 -2.20 2.79 -0.80
CA ALA A 26 -3.59 2.36 -0.93
C ALA A 26 -3.66 0.84 -0.87
N VAL A 27 -4.60 0.31 -0.09
CA VAL A 27 -4.86 -1.13 -0.06
C VAL A 27 -5.57 -1.52 -1.35
N CYS A 28 -5.03 -2.53 -2.03
CA CYS A 28 -5.62 -3.13 -3.21
C CYS A 28 -6.58 -4.25 -2.81
N PHE A 29 -7.67 -4.38 -3.55
CA PHE A 29 -8.75 -5.32 -3.27
C PHE A 29 -9.20 -6.00 -4.56
N ILE A 30 -9.40 -7.32 -4.53
CA ILE A 30 -10.16 -8.03 -5.59
C ILE A 30 -11.65 -7.70 -5.45
N ASP A 31 -12.15 -7.67 -4.21
CA ASP A 31 -13.47 -7.19 -3.83
C ASP A 31 -13.46 -6.61 -2.41
N ALA A 32 -14.63 -6.17 -1.94
CA ALA A 32 -14.78 -5.47 -0.67
C ALA A 32 -14.20 -6.21 0.56
N GLU A 33 -14.00 -7.53 0.49
CA GLU A 33 -13.56 -8.34 1.63
C GLU A 33 -12.20 -9.01 1.41
N ARG A 34 -11.64 -8.93 0.20
CA ARG A 34 -10.42 -9.65 -0.18
C ARG A 34 -9.31 -8.68 -0.61
N PRO A 35 -8.47 -8.22 0.34
CA PRO A 35 -7.28 -7.45 -0.01
C PRO A 35 -6.27 -8.31 -0.76
N THR A 36 -5.47 -7.65 -1.59
CA THR A 36 -4.41 -8.26 -2.42
C THR A 36 -3.04 -7.66 -2.19
N GLY A 37 -2.93 -6.59 -1.41
CA GLY A 37 -1.67 -5.92 -1.16
C GLY A 37 -1.83 -4.41 -1.03
N VAL A 38 -0.74 -3.70 -1.24
CA VAL A 38 -0.65 -2.25 -1.07
C VAL A 38 0.05 -1.61 -2.26
N LEU A 39 -0.58 -0.60 -2.84
CA LEU A 39 -0.02 0.22 -3.90
C LEU A 39 0.61 1.48 -3.33
N PHE A 40 1.86 1.73 -3.67
CA PHE A 40 2.60 2.94 -3.35
C PHE A 40 2.59 3.87 -4.55
N THR A 41 2.25 5.14 -4.36
CA THR A 41 2.29 6.17 -5.40
C THR A 41 2.91 7.45 -4.84
N SER A 42 4.01 7.90 -5.44
CA SER A 42 4.59 9.21 -5.15
C SER A 42 4.43 10.17 -6.31
N PHE A 43 4.06 11.40 -5.98
CA PHE A 43 3.92 12.52 -6.90
C PHE A 43 5.07 13.54 -6.78
N VAL A 44 6.08 13.26 -5.94
CA VAL A 44 7.17 14.19 -5.63
C VAL A 44 8.45 13.76 -6.37
N GLY A 45 9.05 14.67 -7.15
CA GLY A 45 10.31 14.45 -7.89
C GLY A 45 10.16 14.33 -9.42
N VAL A 46 11.23 13.94 -10.10
CA VAL A 46 11.25 13.73 -11.57
C VAL A 46 10.53 12.41 -11.90
N GLY A 47 9.25 12.51 -12.27
CA GLY A 47 8.42 11.40 -12.74
C GLY A 47 7.57 10.73 -11.65
N ARG A 48 6.34 10.35 -12.00
CA ARG A 48 5.43 9.58 -11.13
C ARG A 48 6.03 8.20 -10.87
N ARG A 49 6.29 7.87 -9.60
CA ARG A 49 6.75 6.54 -9.18
C ARG A 49 5.58 5.79 -8.55
N SER A 50 5.31 4.60 -9.05
CA SER A 50 4.25 3.74 -8.53
C SER A 50 4.68 2.29 -8.59
N PHE A 51 4.48 1.56 -7.50
CA PHE A 51 4.79 0.13 -7.40
C PHE A 51 3.85 -0.53 -6.37
N GLY A 52 3.53 -1.80 -6.58
CA GLY A 52 2.76 -2.62 -5.66
C GLY A 52 3.64 -3.49 -4.76
N VAL A 53 3.15 -3.76 -3.56
CA VAL A 53 3.59 -4.88 -2.71
C VAL A 53 2.38 -5.79 -2.55
N LEU A 54 2.37 -6.89 -3.29
CA LEU A 54 1.20 -7.75 -3.51
C LEU A 54 1.36 -9.08 -2.76
N ALA A 55 0.30 -9.50 -2.09
CA ALA A 55 0.24 -10.81 -1.46
C ALA A 55 -0.15 -11.88 -2.48
N GLU A 56 0.35 -13.10 -2.26
CA GLU A 56 -0.14 -14.27 -2.96
C GLU A 56 -1.65 -14.45 -2.73
N PRO A 57 -2.40 -14.95 -3.73
CA PRO A 57 -3.85 -15.18 -3.60
C PRO A 57 -4.17 -16.04 -2.37
N GLY A 58 -4.99 -15.50 -1.45
CA GLY A 58 -5.43 -16.20 -0.24
C GLY A 58 -4.43 -16.17 0.92
N ALA A 59 -3.26 -15.54 0.77
CA ALA A 59 -2.27 -15.41 1.86
C ALA A 59 -2.70 -14.40 2.94
N LEU A 60 -3.54 -13.43 2.60
CA LEU A 60 -4.08 -12.44 3.54
C LEU A 60 -5.33 -12.98 4.22
N GLN A 61 -5.20 -13.37 5.49
CA GLN A 61 -6.30 -13.86 6.32
C GLN A 61 -6.34 -13.17 7.69
N GLY A 62 -7.47 -13.30 8.40
CA GLY A 62 -7.62 -12.84 9.78
C GLY A 62 -7.44 -11.32 9.92
N GLN A 63 -6.58 -10.90 10.86
CA GLN A 63 -6.39 -9.49 11.19
C GLN A 63 -5.82 -8.66 10.02
N LEU A 64 -5.00 -9.26 9.16
CA LEU A 64 -4.44 -8.61 7.96
C LEU A 64 -5.52 -8.33 6.91
N ALA A 65 -6.48 -9.24 6.76
CA ALA A 65 -7.63 -9.03 5.90
C ALA A 65 -8.61 -8.00 6.49
N ALA A 66 -8.71 -7.95 7.82
CA ALA A 66 -9.66 -7.10 8.54
C ALA A 66 -9.20 -5.65 8.79
N SER A 67 -7.90 -5.35 8.65
CA SER A 67 -7.34 -4.02 8.92
C SER A 67 -6.38 -3.55 7.84
N GLY A 68 -6.83 -2.58 7.05
CA GLY A 68 -6.00 -1.95 6.00
C GLY A 68 -4.76 -1.25 6.56
N GLU A 69 -4.83 -0.69 7.78
CA GLU A 69 -3.67 -0.08 8.42
C GLU A 69 -2.58 -1.11 8.74
N VAL A 70 -2.95 -2.27 9.30
CA VAL A 70 -1.99 -3.34 9.64
C VAL A 70 -1.27 -3.82 8.39
N LEU A 71 -2.02 -4.02 7.29
CA LEU A 71 -1.45 -4.40 6.01
C LEU A 71 -0.53 -3.31 5.43
N CYS A 72 -0.91 -2.04 5.50
CA CYS A 72 -0.07 -0.92 5.09
C CYS A 72 1.23 -0.87 5.89
N ARG A 73 1.18 -1.00 7.21
CA ARG A 73 2.39 -0.99 8.06
C ARG A 73 3.33 -2.12 7.71
N LEU A 74 2.80 -3.33 7.48
CA LEU A 74 3.59 -4.48 7.07
C LEU A 74 4.29 -4.23 5.72
N ALA A 75 3.54 -3.80 4.71
CA ALA A 75 4.08 -3.51 3.39
C ALA A 75 5.12 -2.38 3.42
N ILE A 76 4.88 -1.32 4.20
CA ILE A 76 5.86 -0.22 4.35
C ILE A 76 7.15 -0.73 5.01
N GLY A 77 7.03 -1.59 6.03
CA GLY A 77 8.19 -2.16 6.71
C GLY A 77 9.10 -2.92 5.75
N GLN A 78 8.50 -3.72 4.85
CA GLN A 78 9.22 -4.37 3.76
C GLN A 78 9.86 -3.36 2.79
N VAL A 79 9.13 -2.32 2.37
CA VAL A 79 9.64 -1.28 1.44
C VAL A 79 10.86 -0.55 2.01
N VAL A 80 10.87 -0.29 3.30
CA VAL A 80 12.01 0.34 3.98
C VAL A 80 13.18 -0.65 4.08
N ARG A 81 12.93 -1.88 4.53
CA ARG A 81 13.95 -2.94 4.67
C ARG A 81 14.66 -3.22 3.34
N ASP A 82 13.88 -3.36 2.27
CA ASP A 82 14.36 -3.79 0.95
C ASP A 82 14.70 -2.59 0.04
N GLN A 83 14.59 -1.36 0.57
CA GLN A 83 14.86 -0.10 -0.15
C GLN A 83 14.09 0.05 -1.47
N LEU A 84 12.86 -0.48 -1.53
CA LEU A 84 12.04 -0.48 -2.75
C LEU A 84 11.62 0.94 -3.18
N HIS A 85 11.63 1.90 -2.25
CA HIS A 85 11.31 3.30 -2.51
C HIS A 85 12.32 3.99 -3.44
N ASP A 86 13.58 3.57 -3.43
CA ASP A 86 14.65 4.12 -4.29
C ASP A 86 14.68 3.48 -5.68
N LYS A 87 14.11 2.28 -5.82
CA LYS A 87 14.10 1.52 -7.07
C LYS A 87 12.95 1.96 -7.97
N ALA A 88 13.14 3.05 -8.70
CA ALA A 88 12.10 3.66 -9.54
C ALA A 88 11.53 2.78 -10.68
N ARG A 89 11.91 1.50 -10.85
CA ARG A 89 11.65 0.72 -12.07
C ARG A 89 11.50 -0.82 -11.94
N GLU A 90 11.50 -1.43 -10.75
CA GLU A 90 11.58 -2.91 -10.63
C GLU A 90 10.23 -3.66 -10.56
N GLY A 91 9.11 -3.03 -10.92
CA GLY A 91 7.80 -3.69 -10.93
C GLY A 91 7.23 -3.92 -9.53
N ASP A 92 6.22 -4.78 -9.43
CA ASP A 92 5.54 -5.11 -8.16
C ASP A 92 6.34 -6.16 -7.37
N ALA A 93 6.44 -5.98 -6.06
CA ALA A 93 7.08 -6.92 -5.15
C ALA A 93 6.06 -7.87 -4.51
N VAL A 94 6.49 -9.07 -4.14
CA VAL A 94 5.67 -10.00 -3.35
C VAL A 94 5.75 -9.61 -1.87
N LEU A 95 4.60 -9.56 -1.20
CA LEU A 95 4.47 -9.22 0.21
C LEU A 95 5.07 -10.33 1.08
N ASP A 96 6.06 -9.95 1.87
CA ASP A 96 6.65 -10.79 2.90
C ASP A 96 5.84 -10.66 4.19
N LEU A 97 5.07 -11.70 4.52
CA LEU A 97 4.26 -11.74 5.74
C LEU A 97 5.07 -11.81 7.03
N ALA A 98 6.38 -12.10 6.93
CA ALA A 98 7.30 -12.09 8.06
C ALA A 98 8.02 -10.73 8.23
N ALA A 99 7.73 -9.73 7.38
CA ALA A 99 8.28 -8.40 7.54
C ALA A 99 7.86 -7.79 8.89
N ALA A 100 8.75 -7.00 9.48
CA ALA A 100 8.39 -6.22 10.67
C ALA A 100 7.44 -5.09 10.25
N PRO A 101 6.31 -4.87 10.96
CA PRO A 101 5.46 -3.71 10.72
C PRO A 101 6.22 -2.41 10.90
N TRP A 102 5.93 -1.41 10.08
CA TRP A 102 6.53 -0.08 10.21
C TRP A 102 5.87 0.75 11.31
N ASP A 103 6.69 1.30 12.20
CA ASP A 103 6.26 2.12 13.34
C ASP A 103 6.19 3.63 13.04
N GLY A 104 6.45 4.03 11.80
CA GLY A 104 6.40 5.44 11.41
C GLY A 104 4.99 6.03 11.37
N GLU A 105 4.94 7.34 11.11
CA GLU A 105 3.69 8.09 11.00
C GLU A 105 2.91 7.67 9.75
N LEU A 106 1.69 7.17 9.97
CA LEU A 106 0.76 6.81 8.92
C LEU A 106 -0.48 7.70 9.03
N ARG A 107 -0.66 8.62 8.08
CA ARG A 107 -1.77 9.58 8.10
C ARG A 107 -2.92 9.08 7.23
N PRO A 108 -4.14 8.88 7.77
CA PRO A 108 -5.27 8.46 6.96
C PRO A 108 -5.62 9.55 5.94
N VAL A 109 -5.88 9.15 4.69
CA VAL A 109 -6.38 10.08 3.67
C VAL A 109 -7.90 10.14 3.84
N GLY A 110 -8.42 11.36 4.05
CA GLY A 110 -9.81 11.61 4.42
C GLY A 110 -10.83 10.77 3.65
N ALA A 111 -11.82 10.25 4.37
CA ALA A 111 -12.86 9.29 3.99
C ALA A 111 -13.83 9.74 2.84
N GLY A 112 -13.38 10.61 1.93
CA GLY A 112 -14.16 11.17 0.83
C GLY A 112 -13.66 10.80 -0.57
N LEU A 113 -12.43 10.32 -0.76
CA LEU A 113 -12.04 9.73 -2.04
C LEU A 113 -12.56 8.30 -2.09
N ARG A 114 -13.80 8.16 -2.60
CA ARG A 114 -14.27 6.93 -3.22
C ARG A 114 -13.11 6.41 -4.07
N THR A 115 -12.51 5.32 -3.63
CA THR A 115 -11.50 4.58 -4.38
C THR A 115 -12.04 4.42 -5.79
N ALA A 116 -11.53 5.23 -6.72
CA ALA A 116 -11.65 4.93 -8.13
C ALA A 116 -11.01 3.56 -8.25
N ARG A 117 -11.85 2.53 -8.32
CA ARG A 117 -11.42 1.16 -8.54
C ARG A 117 -10.40 1.24 -9.68
N PRO A 118 -9.14 0.81 -9.50
CA PRO A 118 -8.32 0.56 -10.64
C PRO A 118 -9.05 -0.54 -11.40
N HIS A 119 -9.76 -0.15 -12.46
CA HIS A 119 -10.35 -1.10 -13.38
C HIS A 119 -9.19 -1.84 -14.01
N VAL A 120 -8.81 -2.98 -13.42
CA VAL A 120 -8.06 -4.00 -14.12
C VAL A 120 -8.97 -4.42 -15.26
N ARG A 121 -8.76 -3.80 -16.43
CA ARG A 121 -9.25 -4.32 -17.69
C ARG A 121 -8.51 -5.63 -17.93
N VAL A 122 -9.13 -6.74 -17.53
CA VAL A 122 -8.84 -8.02 -18.17
C VAL A 122 -9.34 -7.86 -19.60
N LEU A 123 -8.42 -7.64 -20.54
CA LEU A 123 -8.66 -7.77 -21.97
C LEU A 123 -8.95 -9.25 -22.23
N GLY A 124 -10.22 -9.56 -22.50
CA GLY A 124 -10.66 -10.77 -23.19
C GLY A 124 -11.20 -10.37 -24.56
#